data_AF-A0A7X1JBW9-F1
#
_entry.id   AF-A0A7X1JBW9-F1
#
_cell.length_a   1.000
_cell.length_b   1.000
_cell.length_c   1.000
_cell.angle_alpha   90.00
_cell.angle_beta   90.00
_cell.angle_gamma   90.00
#
_symmetry.space_group_name_H-M   'P 1'
#
loop_
_entity.id
_entity.type
_entity.pdbx_description
1 polymer ?
#
loop_
_entity_poly.entity_id
_entity_poly.type
_entity_poly.pdbx_seq_one_letter_code
_entity_poly.pdbx_strand_id
1 'polypeptide(L)' 'MARQQKAKAKMEQAKGKAKEAAGRAMGNERMTAEGRAEQAKGDVRQAKEKAKDATRR' A
#
# COMPACT_ATOMS: atom_id res chain seq x y z
N MET A 1 -10.76 -4.58 17.00
CA MET A 1 -10.33 -3.49 16.08
C MET A 1 -9.04 -3.79 15.30
N ALA A 2 -7.97 -4.36 15.89
CA ALA A 2 -6.69 -4.57 15.19
C ALA A 2 -6.68 -5.61 14.04
N ARG A 3 -7.50 -6.68 14.11
CA ARG A 3 -7.59 -7.68 13.04
C ARG A 3 -8.18 -7.12 11.74
N GLN A 4 -9.16 -6.23 11.85
CA GLN A 4 -9.80 -5.58 10.70
C GLN A 4 -8.84 -4.61 9.99
N GLN A 5 -8.06 -3.83 10.76
CA GLN A 5 -7.04 -2.92 10.23
C GLN A 5 -5.95 -3.69 9.46
N LYS A 6 -5.45 -4.80 10.02
CA LYS A 6 -4.46 -5.66 9.36
C LYS A 6 -5.01 -6.31 8.09
N ALA A 7 -6.28 -6.77 8.11
CA ALA A 7 -6.94 -7.32 6.94
C ALA A 7 -7.10 -6.27 5.83
N LYS A 8 -7.51 -5.05 6.19
CA LYS A 8 -7.68 -3.92 5.27
C LYS A 8 -6.36 -3.53 4.61
N ALA A 9 -5.28 -3.44 5.38
CA ALA A 9 -3.94 -3.15 4.86
C ALA A 9 -3.45 -4.22 3.86
N LYS A 10 -3.66 -5.51 4.18
CA LYS A 10 -3.34 -6.60 3.25
C LYS A 10 -4.21 -6.55 1.99
N MET A 11 -5.49 -6.21 2.13
CA MET A 11 -6.40 -6.09 1.00
C MET A 11 -6.02 -4.92 0.08
N GLU A 12 -5.64 -3.77 0.63
CA GLU A 12 -5.13 -2.64 -0.16
C GLU A 12 -3.82 -2.98 -0.88
N GLN A 13 -2.90 -3.70 -0.24
CA GLN A 13 -1.69 -4.18 -0.92
C GLN A 13 -2.01 -5.15 -2.06
N ALA A 14 -2.94 -6.09 -1.85
CA ALA A 14 -3.39 -7.00 -2.89
C ALA A 14 -4.03 -6.24 -4.07
N LYS A 15 -4.87 -5.24 -3.77
CA LYS A 15 -5.51 -4.39 -4.78
C LYS A 15 -4.49 -3.54 -5.56
N GLY A 16 -3.48 -3.00 -4.89
CA GLY A 16 -2.38 -2.26 -5.52
C GLY A 16 -1.55 -3.14 -6.46
N LYS A 17 -1.21 -4.36 -6.03
CA LYS A 17 -0.53 -5.35 -6.90
C LYS A 17 -1.40 -5.75 -8.10
N ALA A 18 -2.70 -5.94 -7.88
CA ALA A 18 -3.63 -6.24 -8.96
C ALA A 18 -3.73 -5.08 -9.96
N LYS A 19 -3.80 -3.82 -9.49
CA LYS A 19 -3.74 -2.63 -10.35
C LYS A 19 -2.44 -2.55 -11.14
N GLU A 20 -1.30 -2.84 -10.51
CA GLU A 20 -0.01 -2.84 -11.20
C GLU A 20 0.07 -3.93 -12.26
N ALA A 21 -0.37 -5.15 -11.95
CA ALA A 21 -0.39 -6.26 -12.90
C ALA A 21 -1.35 -6.02 -14.06
N ALA A 22 -2.57 -5.55 -13.78
CA ALA A 22 -3.56 -5.21 -14.80
C ALA A 22 -3.11 -4.00 -15.63
N GLY A 23 -2.50 -2.99 -15.02
CA GLY A 23 -1.91 -1.84 -15.70
C GLY A 23 -0.80 -2.24 -16.66
N ARG A 24 0.12 -3.12 -16.24
CA ARG A 24 1.16 -3.68 -17.12
C ARG A 24 0.56 -4.52 -18.24
N ALA A 25 -0.44 -5.35 -17.96
CA ALA A 25 -1.08 -6.20 -18.95
C ALA A 25 -1.87 -5.41 -20.01
N MET A 26 -2.53 -4.31 -19.61
CA MET A 26 -3.22 -3.40 -20.54
C MET A 26 -2.29 -2.36 -21.19
N GLY A 27 -1.00 -2.30 -20.83
CA GLY A 27 -0.09 -1.24 -21.30
C GLY A 27 -0.44 0.15 -20.74
N ASN A 28 -1.20 0.23 -19.65
CA ASN A 28 -1.59 1.47 -19.00
C ASN A 28 -0.57 1.85 -17.92
N GLU A 29 0.41 2.65 -18.33
CA GLU A 29 1.49 3.14 -17.46
C GLU A 29 0.95 3.98 -16.30
N ARG A 30 -0.16 4.71 -16.50
CA ARG A 30 -0.78 5.54 -15.47
C ARG A 30 -1.30 4.69 -14.31
N MET A 31 -1.99 3.60 -14.63
CA MET A 31 -2.52 2.65 -13.65
C MET A 31 -1.39 1.91 -12.89
N THR A 32 -0.30 1.61 -13.59
CA THR A 32 0.91 1.02 -12.99
C THR A 32 1.60 2.00 -12.03
N ALA A 33 1.75 3.26 -12.45
CA ALA A 33 2.34 4.33 -11.65
C ALA A 33 1.50 4.64 -10.40
N GLU A 34 0.18 4.69 -10.54
CA GLU A 34 -0.73 4.84 -9.40
C GLU A 34 -0.57 3.70 -8.38
N GLY A 35 -0.54 2.44 -8.85
CA GLY A 35 -0.35 1.28 -7.98
C GLY A 35 0.96 1.32 -7.18
N ARG A 36 2.06 1.72 -7.84
CA ARG A 36 3.37 1.90 -7.17
C ARG A 36 3.39 3.09 -6.20
N ALA A 37 2.77 4.21 -6.58
CA ALA A 37 2.68 5.38 -5.71
C ALA A 37 1.87 5.08 -4.45
N GLU A 38 0.77 4.34 -4.57
CA GLU A 38 -0.08 3.92 -3.45
C GLU A 38 0.69 2.98 -2.49
N GLN A 39 1.47 2.04 -3.03
CA GLN A 39 2.35 1.18 -2.23
C GLN A 39 3.41 1.98 -1.47
N ALA A 40 4.15 2.85 -2.17
CA ALA A 40 5.19 3.67 -1.56
C ALA A 40 4.63 4.56 -0.45
N LYS A 41 3.45 5.17 -0.68
CA LYS A 41 2.76 5.99 0.32
C LYS A 41 2.33 5.16 1.53
N GLY A 42 1.88 3.93 1.33
CA GLY A 42 1.54 2.97 2.38
C GLY A 42 2.74 2.59 3.24
N ASP A 43 3.88 2.26 2.62
CA ASP A 43 5.12 1.91 3.31
C ASP A 43 5.66 3.09 4.13
N VAL A 44 5.66 4.29 3.56
CA VAL A 44 6.02 5.52 4.28
C VAL A 44 5.11 5.72 5.49
N ARG A 45 3.80 5.50 5.35
CA ARG A 45 2.84 5.66 6.45
C ARG A 45 3.09 4.64 7.57
N GLN A 46 3.35 3.39 7.21
CA GLN A 46 3.71 2.33 8.17
C GLN A 46 5.02 2.63 8.89
N ALA A 47 6.04 3.09 8.16
CA ALA A 47 7.32 3.48 8.74
C ALA A 47 7.15 4.67 9.70
N LYS A 48 6.33 5.66 9.31
CA LYS A 48 6.01 6.82 10.17
C LYS A 48 5.26 6.42 11.43
N GLU A 49 4.28 5.51 11.33
CA GLU A 49 3.57 4.99 12.50
C GLU A 49 4.51 4.20 13.41
N LYS A 50 5.33 3.30 12.87
CA LYS A 50 6.32 2.56 13.67
C LYS A 50 7.31 3.49 14.36
N ALA A 51 7.80 4.53 13.67
CA ALA A 51 8.70 5.52 14.27
C ALA A 51 8.02 6.29 15.40
N LYS A 52 6.77 6.75 15.21
CA LYS A 52 5.99 7.41 16.26
C LYS A 52 5.72 6.49 17.45
N ASP A 53 5.41 5.23 17.21
CA ASP A 53 5.16 4.23 18.26
C ASP A 53 6.44 3.96 19.07
N ALA A 54 7.59 3.89 18.40
CA ALA A 54 8.90 3.73 19.04
C ALA A 54 9.32 4.95 19.87
N THR A 55 9.01 6.17 19.43
CA THR A 55 9.26 7.41 20.18
C THR A 55 8.26 7.64 21.32
N ARG A 56 7.08 7.02 21.26
CA ARG A 56 6.05 7.11 22.31
C ARG A 56 6.27 6.11 23.46
N ARG A 57 7.38 5.37 23.44
CA ARG A 57 7.76 4.41 24.48
C ARG A 57 8.57 5.06 25.59
#